data_AF-A0A520CR88-F1
#
_entry.id   AF-A0A520CR88-F1
#
_cell.length_a   1.000
_cell.length_b   1.000
_cell.length_c   1.000
_cell.angle_alpha   90.00
_cell.angle_beta   90.00
_cell.angle_gamma   90.00
#
_symmetry.space_group_name_H-M   'P 1'
#
loop_
_entity.id
_entity.type
_entity.pdbx_description
1 polymer ?
#
loop_
_entity_poly.entity_id
_entity_poly.type
_entity_poly.pdbx_seq_one_letter_code
_entity_poly.pdbx_strand_id
1 'polypeptide(L)' 'MIDKTHTTNYFDTFIEVAEDSSATHGLIPKSKGDQQTIAEMQFEMVSKQPYIYTSDEVLFQI' A
#
# COMPACT_ATOMS: atom_id res chain seq x y z
N MET A 1 16.67 -0.62 -28.15
CA MET A 1 16.17 0.43 -27.23
C MET A 1 16.12 -0.21 -25.86
N ILE A 2 16.74 0.38 -24.84
CA ILE A 2 16.60 -0.13 -23.47
C ILE A 2 15.29 0.47 -22.96
N ASP A 3 14.27 -0.37 -22.83
CA ASP A 3 12.98 0.05 -22.30
C ASP A 3 13.15 0.35 -20.81
N LYS A 4 12.67 1.51 -20.36
CA LYS A 4 12.83 1.90 -18.96
C LYS A 4 11.70 1.27 -18.15
N THR A 5 12.03 0.29 -17.32
CA THR A 5 11.04 -0.32 -16.42
C THR A 5 10.60 0.71 -15.39
N HIS A 6 9.29 1.02 -15.38
CA HIS A 6 8.66 1.83 -14.35
C HIS A 6 8.11 0.91 -13.26
N THR A 7 8.38 1.23 -11.99
CA THR A 7 7.96 0.45 -10.82
C THR A 7 7.64 1.40 -9.66
N THR A 8 6.73 0.97 -8.79
CA THR A 8 6.38 1.58 -7.52
C THR A 8 7.06 0.88 -6.33
N ASN A 9 7.88 -0.14 -6.60
CA ASN A 9 8.67 -0.82 -5.57
C ASN A 9 9.75 0.13 -5.03
N TYR A 10 9.85 0.19 -3.70
CA TYR A 10 10.90 0.93 -3.01
C TYR A 10 12.12 0.03 -2.80
N PHE A 11 13.32 0.57 -3.00
CA PHE A 11 14.59 -0.13 -2.79
C PHE A 11 15.44 0.70 -1.83
N ASP A 12 16.03 0.06 -0.82
CA ASP A 12 16.91 0.68 0.19
C ASP A 12 16.35 2.00 0.77
N THR A 13 15.03 2.07 0.97
CA THR A 13 14.30 3.27 1.37
C THR A 13 13.49 3.00 2.64
N PHE A 14 13.63 3.87 3.64
CA PHE A 14 12.72 3.93 4.79
C PHE A 14 11.62 4.95 4.52
N ILE A 15 10.38 4.58 4.86
CA ILE A 15 9.21 5.46 4.77
C ILE A 15 8.91 5.97 6.19
N GLU A 16 9.12 7.26 6.41
CA GLU A 16 8.87 7.92 7.69
C GLU A 16 7.52 8.64 7.69
N VAL A 17 6.99 8.89 8.89
CA VAL A 17 5.79 9.72 9.08
C VAL A 17 6.19 11.18 8.87
N ALA A 18 5.37 11.95 8.16
CA ALA A 18 5.59 13.38 7.97
C ALA A 18 5.61 14.14 9.32
N GLU A 19 6.50 15.12 9.46
CA GLU A 19 6.70 15.89 10.70
C GLU A 19 5.44 16.66 11.15
N ASP A 20 4.57 17.03 10.21
CA ASP A 20 3.33 17.77 10.44
C ASP A 20 2.10 16.86 10.61
N SER A 21 2.29 15.54 10.57
CA SER A 21 1.22 14.57 10.78
C SER A 21 0.71 14.62 12.23
N SER A 22 -0.60 14.78 12.39
CA SER A 22 -1.26 14.66 13.70
C SER A 22 -1.59 13.21 14.08
N ALA A 23 -1.32 12.25 13.19
CA ALA A 23 -1.62 10.84 13.42
C ALA A 23 -0.61 10.20 14.37
N THR A 24 -1.11 9.53 15.42
CA THR A 24 -0.29 8.80 16.40
C THR A 24 -0.16 7.32 16.06
N HIS A 25 -1.02 6.79 15.19
CA HIS A 25 -1.02 5.41 14.73
C HIS A 25 -1.71 5.28 13.37
N GLY A 26 -1.50 4.14 12.69
CA GLY A 26 -2.22 3.80 11.46
C GLY A 26 -3.70 3.56 11.71
N LEU A 27 -4.53 3.81 10.69
CA LEU A 27 -5.96 3.51 10.71
C LEU A 27 -6.26 2.39 9.71
N ILE A 28 -7.05 1.41 10.13
CA ILE A 28 -7.55 0.37 9.23
C ILE A 28 -8.56 1.03 8.28
N PRO A 29 -8.39 0.91 6.95
CA PRO A 29 -9.33 1.47 5.99
C PRO A 29 -10.73 0.87 6.17
N LYS A 30 -11.75 1.71 6.02
CA LYS A 30 -13.15 1.30 6.18
C LYS A 30 -13.85 1.19 4.84
N SER A 31 -14.85 0.34 4.77
CA SER A 31 -15.76 0.24 3.63
C SER A 31 -16.57 1.52 3.45
N LYS A 32 -17.05 1.74 2.22
CA LYS A 32 -17.98 2.81 1.90
C LYS A 32 -19.38 2.23 1.74
N GLY A 33 -20.14 2.19 2.83
CA GLY A 33 -21.40 1.46 2.89
C GLY A 33 -21.15 -0.03 2.72
N ASP A 34 -21.83 -0.66 1.77
CA ASP A 34 -21.71 -2.10 1.51
C ASP A 34 -20.58 -2.47 0.53
N GLN A 35 -19.77 -1.50 0.10
CA GLN A 35 -18.68 -1.72 -0.86
C GLN A 35 -17.32 -1.52 -0.20
N GLN A 36 -16.43 -2.52 -0.33
CA GLN A 36 -15.05 -2.40 0.10
C GLN A 36 -14.33 -1.34 -0.73
N THR A 37 -13.48 -0.55 -0.05
CA THR A 37 -12.63 0.42 -0.75
C THR A 37 -11.37 -0.25 -1.28
N ILE A 38 -10.74 0.33 -2.30
CA ILE A 38 -9.43 -0.14 -2.79
C ILE A 38 -8.41 -0.21 -1.65
N ALA A 39 -8.39 0.80 -0.78
CA ALA A 39 -7.50 0.83 0.38
C ALA A 39 -7.77 -0.32 1.37
N GLU A 40 -9.05 -0.67 1.59
CA GLU A 40 -9.42 -1.80 2.44
C GLU A 40 -8.98 -3.13 1.83
N MET A 41 -9.22 -3.34 0.52
CA MET A 41 -8.80 -4.55 -0.17
C MET A 41 -7.27 -4.72 -0.17
N GLN A 42 -6.53 -3.64 -0.42
CA GLN A 42 -5.07 -3.62 -0.32
C GLN A 42 -4.58 -3.92 1.10
N PHE A 43 -5.20 -3.30 2.11
CA PHE A 43 -4.89 -3.57 3.51
C PHE A 43 -5.14 -5.04 3.88
N GLU A 44 -6.26 -5.62 3.46
CA GLU A 44 -6.55 -7.03 3.70
C GLU A 44 -5.55 -7.96 3.03
N MET A 45 -5.18 -7.67 1.78
CA MET A 45 -4.20 -8.44 1.01
C MET A 45 -2.87 -8.56 1.75
N VAL A 46 -2.31 -7.44 2.22
CA VAL A 46 -1.00 -7.41 2.90
C VAL A 46 -1.08 -7.88 4.36
N SER A 47 -2.19 -7.62 5.06
CA SER A 47 -2.34 -8.03 6.47
C SER A 47 -2.54 -9.52 6.64
N LYS A 48 -3.22 -10.18 5.69
CA LYS A 48 -3.44 -11.64 5.70
C LYS A 48 -2.21 -12.42 5.22
N GLN A 49 -1.34 -11.80 4.42
CA GLN A 49 -0.16 -12.43 3.81
C GLN A 49 1.06 -11.49 3.92
N PRO A 50 1.63 -11.34 5.14
CA PRO A 50 2.71 -10.40 5.38
C PRO A 50 3.97 -10.74 4.57
N TYR A 51 4.56 -9.72 3.95
CA TYR A 51 5.81 -9.80 3.16
C TYR A 51 5.77 -10.74 1.94
N ILE A 52 4.59 -11.07 1.44
CA ILE A 52 4.43 -11.91 0.23
C ILE A 52 4.42 -11.06 -1.05
N TYR A 53 3.80 -9.89 -1.01
CA TYR A 53 3.54 -9.07 -2.18
C TYR A 53 4.50 -7.87 -2.27
N THR A 54 4.86 -7.52 -3.49
CA THR A 54 5.57 -6.27 -3.83
C THR A 54 4.61 -5.09 -3.94
N SER A 55 5.11 -3.85 -3.88
CA SER A 55 4.27 -2.64 -4.03
C SER A 55 3.54 -2.61 -5.36
N ASP A 56 4.19 -3.03 -6.45
CA ASP A 56 3.56 -3.11 -7.77
C ASP A 56 2.36 -4.06 -7.75
N GLU A 57 2.49 -5.22 -7.11
CA GLU A 57 1.41 -6.20 -7.01
C GLU A 57 0.25 -5.66 -6.18
N VAL A 58 0.54 -5.03 -5.03
CA VAL A 58 -0.49 -4.43 -4.16
C VAL A 58 -1.24 -3.30 -4.88
N LEU A 59 -0.55 -2.47 -5.65
CA LEU A 59 -1.15 -1.31 -6.31
C LEU A 59 -1.90 -1.64 -7.61
N PHE A 60 -1.51 -2.71 -8.33
CA PHE A 60 -2.03 -2.99 -9.68
C PHE A 60 -2.82 -4.30 -9.83
N GLN A 61 -2.94 -5.15 -8.80
CA GLN A 61 -3.74 -6.39 -8.87
C GLN A 61 -5.18 -6.28 -8.35
N ILE A 62 -5.55 -5.14 -7.73
CA ILE A 62 -6.89 -4.89 -7.17
C ILE A 62 -7.81 -4.19 -8.17
#